data_AF-A0A1M5XDV2-F1
#
_entry.id   AF-A0A1M5XDV2-F1
#
_cell.length_a   1.000
_cell.length_b   1.000
_cell.length_c   1.000
_cell.angle_alpha   90.00
_cell.angle_beta   90.00
_cell.angle_gamma   90.00
#
_symmetry.space_group_name_H-M   'P 1'
#
loop_
_entity.id
_entity.type
_entity.pdbx_description
1 polymer ?
#
loop_
_entity_poly.entity_id
_entity_poly.type
_entity_poly.pdbx_seq_one_letter_code
_entity_poly.pdbx_strand_id
1 'polypeptide(L)' 'MKGGYESLVWIRDKNGKEYACYADDLKGKIRTKEELTEEEKAQCTDVSELVGTERW' A
#
# COMPACT_ATOMS: atom_id res chain seq x y z
N MET A 1 -2.22 -5.23 16.44
CA MET A 1 -2.96 -5.58 15.22
C MET A 1 -4.45 -5.34 15.46
N LYS A 2 -4.95 -4.16 15.11
CA LYS A 2 -6.38 -3.82 15.06
C LYS A 2 -6.61 -3.03 13.77
N GLY A 3 -6.48 -3.68 12.62
CA GLY A 3 -6.77 -3.09 11.32
C GLY A 3 -7.65 -4.06 10.56
N GLY A 4 -8.94 -3.75 10.47
CA GLY A 4 -9.84 -4.46 9.55
C GLY A 4 -9.57 -4.00 8.11
N TYR A 5 -10.23 -4.62 7.14
CA TYR A 5 -10.19 -4.18 5.74
C TYR A 5 -10.59 -2.70 5.58
N GLU A 6 -11.39 -2.17 6.50
CA GLU A 6 -11.79 -0.75 6.59
C GLU A 6 -10.61 0.23 6.78
N SER A 7 -9.47 -0.27 7.24
CA SER A 7 -8.27 0.52 7.51
C SER A 7 -7.21 0.39 6.41
N LEU A 8 -7.49 -0.33 5.33
CA LEU A 8 -6.58 -0.44 4.19
C LEU A 8 -6.66 0.79 3.30
N VAL A 9 -5.49 1.24 2.85
CA VAL A 9 -5.33 2.31 1.88
C VAL A 9 -4.54 1.80 0.70
N TRP A 10 -4.96 2.24 -0.48
CA TRP A 10 -4.31 1.91 -1.75
C TRP A 10 -3.40 3.04 -2.19
N ILE A 11 -2.14 2.72 -2.44
CA ILE A 11 -1.10 3.69 -2.76
C ILE A 11 -0.45 3.29 -4.07
N ARG A 12 -0.24 4.28 -4.95
CA ARG A 12 0.42 4.09 -6.22
C ARG A 12 1.69 4.92 -6.24
N ASP A 13 2.84 4.27 -6.35
CA ASP A 13 4.12 4.96 -6.39
C ASP A 13 4.34 5.65 -7.75
N LYS A 14 5.40 6.47 -7.83
CA LYS A 14 5.79 7.20 -9.04
C LYS A 14 6.09 6.29 -10.25
N ASN A 15 6.50 5.04 -10.02
CA ASN A 15 6.76 4.07 -11.08
C ASN A 15 5.48 3.35 -11.53
N GLY A 16 4.33 3.68 -10.93
CA GLY A 16 3.03 3.13 -11.25
C GLY A 16 2.70 1.83 -10.53
N LYS A 17 3.54 1.39 -9.59
CA LYS A 17 3.36 0.18 -8.78
C LYS A 17 2.40 0.45 -7.62
N GLU A 18 1.57 -0.54 -7.34
CA GLU A 18 0.45 -0.41 -6.42
C GLU A 18 0.67 -1.21 -5.14
N TYR A 19 0.33 -0.61 -4.01
CA TYR A 19 0.55 -1.14 -2.67
C TYR A 19 -0.72 -0.99 -1.84
N ALA A 20 -1.05 -2.03 -1.07
CA ALA A 20 -2.10 -2.00 -0.06
C ALA A 20 -1.43 -1.93 1.33
N CYS A 21 -1.69 -0.86 2.07
CA CYS A 21 -1.10 -0.62 3.39
C CYS A 21 -2.21 -0.44 4.43
N TYR A 22 -1.97 -0.76 5.70
CA TYR A 22 -2.86 -0.29 6.75
C TYR A 22 -2.55 1.17 7.08
N ALA A 23 -3.58 2.01 7.22
CA ALA A 23 -3.42 3.43 7.49
C ALA A 23 -2.66 3.73 8.80
N ASP A 24 -2.81 2.86 9.81
CA ASP A 24 -2.09 2.94 11.09
C ASP A 24 -0.57 2.76 10.93
N ASP A 25 -0.13 1.89 10.01
CA ASP A 25 1.30 1.62 9.78
C ASP A 25 2.01 2.81 9.12
N LEU A 26 1.23 3.69 8.48
CA LEU A 26 1.71 4.91 7.82
C LEU A 26 1.82 6.10 8.78
N LYS A 27 1.72 5.87 10.10
CA LYS A 27 1.94 6.86 11.18
C LYS A 27 1.23 8.20 10.96
N GLY A 28 0.06 8.20 10.33
CA GLY A 28 -0.73 9.40 10.03
C GLY A 28 -0.11 10.37 9.00
N LYS A 29 0.88 9.93 8.20
CA LYS A 29 1.65 10.78 7.28
C LYS A 29 1.27 10.67 5.81
N ILE A 30 0.09 10.14 5.47
CA ILE A 30 -0.35 10.07 4.08
C ILE A 30 -0.76 11.46 3.59
N ARG A 31 0.22 12.27 3.18
CA ARG A 31 0.00 13.63 2.67
C ARG A 31 -0.13 13.68 1.16
N THR A 32 0.44 12.74 0.43
CA THR A 32 0.28 12.59 -1.01
C THR A 32 0.67 11.17 -1.40
N LYS A 33 0.03 10.64 -2.46
CA LYS A 33 0.15 9.26 -2.95
C LYS A 33 1.57 8.88 -3.42
N GLU A 34 2.51 9.82 -3.40
CA GLU A 34 3.71 9.78 -4.24
C GLU A 34 4.99 9.35 -3.52
N GLU A 35 5.01 9.30 -2.17
CA GLU A 35 6.28 9.13 -1.44
C GLU A 35 6.16 8.22 -0.21
N LEU A 36 5.83 6.94 -0.42
CA LEU A 36 6.20 5.93 0.58
C LEU A 36 7.73 5.79 0.59
N THR A 37 8.33 5.92 1.76
CA THR A 37 9.73 5.53 1.97
C THR A 37 9.90 4.02 1.79
N GLU A 38 11.11 3.54 1.51
CA GLU A 38 11.36 2.10 1.38
C GLU A 38 11.01 1.32 2.66
N GLU A 39 11.18 1.95 3.83
CA GLU A 39 10.78 1.38 5.12
C GLU A 39 9.26 1.24 5.24
N GLU A 40 8.48 2.22 4.77
CA GLU A 40 7.02 2.15 4.76
C GLU A 40 6.50 1.15 3.72
N LYS A 41 7.14 1.07 2.55
CA LYS A 41 6.81 0.06 1.53
C LYS A 41 6.98 -1.36 2.06
N ALA A 42 7.99 -1.62 2.90
CA ALA A 42 8.20 -2.91 3.52
C ALA A 42 7.09 -3.33 4.49
N GLN A 43 6.25 -2.39 4.94
CA GLN A 43 5.07 -2.67 5.77
C GLN A 43 3.79 -2.85 4.94
N CYS A 44 3.85 -2.61 3.63
CA CYS A 44 2.71 -2.71 2.72
C CYS A 44 2.75 -4.03 1.94
N THR A 45 1.58 -4.49 1.50
CA THR A 45 1.46 -5.59 0.56
C THR A 45 1.53 -5.04 -0.87
N ASP A 46 2.46 -5.59 -1.65
CA ASP A 46 2.52 -5.37 -3.09
C ASP A 46 1.29 -5.99 -3.77
N VAL A 47 0.49 -5.16 -4.41
CA VAL A 47 -0.74 -5.63 -5.04
C VAL A 47 -0.44 -6.51 -6.26
N SER A 48 0.69 -6.33 -6.95
CA SER A 48 1.03 -7.19 -8.09
C SER A 48 1.28 -8.65 -7.71
N GLU A 49 1.60 -8.92 -6.44
CA GLU A 49 1.73 -10.28 -5.90
C GLU A 49 0.35 -10.92 -5.65
N LEU A 50 -0.69 -10.11 -5.44
CA LEU A 50 -2.07 -10.56 -5.21
C LEU A 50 -2.86 -10.67 -6.51
N VAL A 51 -2.70 -9.68 -7.37
CA VAL A 51 -3.27 -9.64 -8.72
C VAL A 51 -2.33 -10.45 -9.60
N GLY A 52 -2.28 -11.75 -9.34
CA GLY A 52 -1.72 -12.72 -10.26
C GLY A 52 -2.24 -12.42 -11.66
N THR A 53 -1.38 -12.61 -12.65
CA THR A 53 -1.54 -12.34 -14.09
C THR A 53 -2.69 -13.11 -14.78
N GLU A 54 -3.75 -13.44 -14.05
CA GLU A 54 -4.99 -14.03 -14.54
C GLU A 54 -5.83 -12.93 -15.20
N ARG A 55 -5.31 -12.49 -16.35
CA ARG A 55 -6.07 -11.91 -17.45
C ARG A 55 -7.13 -12.94 -17.85
N TRP A 56 -8.36 -12.73 -17.41
CA TRP A 56 -9.55 -13.24 -18.09
C TRP A 56 -10.02 -12.23 -19.14
#